data_AF-A0A2V6ZP86-F1
#
_entry.id   AF-A0A2V6ZP86-F1
#
_cell.length_a   1.000
_cell.length_b   1.000
_cell.length_c   1.000
_cell.angle_alpha   90.00
_cell.angle_beta   90.00
_cell.angle_gamma   90.00
#
_symmetry.space_group_name_H-M   'P 1'
#
loop_
_entity.id
_entity.type
_entity.pdbx_description
1 polymer ?
#
loop_
_entity_poly.entity_id
_entity_poly.type
_entity_poly.pdbx_seq_one_letter_code
_entity_poly.pdbx_strand_id
1 'polypeptide(L)'
;MALNLRDFLAALGDDLIRVDDEIDPITQAGALCSASPRPILLNRLTGFPGWKLCDILVKDRQRQAKALGTAPQSVVRELSDRMFTRVPGGSKIVSDGPCKEVKLLGADADITTLPIPIHSEGDAGRYLGSGVTITKDLDTGVRNEAIIRALVRGPRKMGFWMAARHNWAHLMKYQERGLPAPMAFAIGLHPGYEILANFSGRHEG
;
A
#
# COMPACT_ATOMS: atom_id res chain seq x y z
N MET A 1 -0.48 15.58 -14.26
CA MET A 1 0.05 14.95 -13.03
C MET A 1 -0.62 13.58 -12.93
N ALA A 2 0.13 12.51 -12.68
CA ALA A 2 -0.46 11.17 -12.53
C ALA A 2 -1.42 11.15 -11.33
N LEU A 3 -2.63 10.61 -11.49
CA LEU A 3 -3.66 10.64 -10.44
C LEU A 3 -3.82 9.28 -9.73
N ASN A 4 -3.30 8.21 -10.33
CA ASN A 4 -3.40 6.85 -9.83
C ASN A 4 -2.11 6.06 -10.15
N LEU A 5 -2.02 4.81 -9.68
CA LEU A 5 -0.86 3.96 -9.92
C LEU A 5 -0.61 3.71 -11.41
N ARG A 6 -1.66 3.45 -12.21
CA ARG A 6 -1.51 3.14 -13.64
C ARG A 6 -0.89 4.31 -14.40
N ASP A 7 -1.34 5.53 -14.12
CA ASP A 7 -0.77 6.75 -14.69
C ASP A 7 0.70 6.93 -14.26
N PHE A 8 1.02 6.62 -13.00
CA PHE A 8 2.39 6.71 -12.50
C PHE A 8 3.32 5.70 -13.19
N LEU A 9 2.89 4.44 -13.32
CA LEU A 9 3.63 3.40 -14.05
C LEU A 9 3.83 3.77 -15.52
N ALA A 10 2.84 4.38 -16.17
CA ALA A 10 2.97 4.89 -17.53
C ALA A 10 3.99 6.04 -17.59
N ALA A 11 3.91 6.98 -16.65
CA ALA A 11 4.82 8.13 -16.57
C ALA A 11 6.27 7.71 -16.31
N LEU A 12 6.53 6.55 -15.69
CA LEU A 12 7.88 6.02 -15.53
C LEU A 12 8.58 5.75 -16.88
N GLY A 13 7.84 5.38 -17.93
CA GLY A 13 8.43 5.10 -19.25
C GLY A 13 9.53 4.06 -19.17
N ASP A 14 10.68 4.34 -19.80
CA ASP A 14 11.86 3.47 -19.80
C ASP A 14 12.49 3.28 -18.41
N ASP A 15 12.09 4.09 -17.42
CA ASP A 15 12.56 3.96 -16.05
C ASP A 15 11.98 2.73 -15.33
N LEU A 16 10.85 2.21 -15.81
CA LEU A 16 10.22 1.01 -15.29
C LEU A 16 10.80 -0.23 -15.98
N ILE A 17 11.48 -1.08 -15.22
CA ILE A 17 11.89 -2.41 -15.68
C ILE A 17 10.64 -3.27 -15.84
N ARG A 18 10.46 -3.82 -17.04
CA ARG A 18 9.35 -4.74 -17.35
C ARG A 18 9.92 -6.13 -17.55
N VAL A 19 9.39 -7.09 -16.80
CA VAL A 19 9.74 -8.50 -16.91
C VAL A 19 8.55 -9.22 -17.54
N ASP A 20 8.76 -9.69 -18.77
CA ASP A 20 7.76 -10.41 -19.56
C ASP A 20 7.93 -11.94 -19.48
N ASP A 21 9.03 -12.40 -18.90
CA ASP A 21 9.18 -13.80 -18.53
C ASP A 21 8.17 -14.18 -17.45
N GLU A 22 7.81 -15.46 -17.44
CA GLU A 22 6.91 -16.00 -16.43
C GLU A 22 7.65 -16.19 -15.11
N ILE A 23 7.10 -15.60 -14.05
CA ILE A 23 7.69 -15.57 -12.71
C ILE A 23 6.73 -16.18 -11.70
N ASP A 24 7.23 -16.99 -10.77
CA ASP A 24 6.46 -17.36 -9.59
C ASP A 24 6.44 -16.18 -8.60
N PRO A 25 5.29 -15.50 -8.41
CA PRO A 25 5.23 -14.36 -7.51
C PRO A 25 5.41 -14.75 -6.05
N ILE A 26 5.16 -16.01 -5.67
CA ILE A 26 5.24 -16.44 -4.28
C ILE A 26 6.71 -16.58 -3.86
N THR A 27 7.54 -17.21 -4.69
CA THR A 27 8.91 -17.59 -4.32
C THR A 27 10.00 -16.74 -4.96
N GLN A 28 9.75 -16.12 -6.12
CA GLN A 28 10.78 -15.42 -6.89
C GLN A 28 10.66 -13.89 -6.81
N ALA A 29 9.45 -13.34 -6.66
CA ALA A 29 9.25 -11.89 -6.70
C ALA A 29 10.08 -11.14 -5.65
N GLY A 30 10.16 -11.65 -4.40
CA GLY A 30 10.95 -11.02 -3.34
C GLY A 30 12.41 -10.82 -3.72
N ALA A 31 13.06 -11.85 -4.27
CA ALA A 31 14.45 -11.79 -4.72
C ALA A 31 14.64 -10.84 -5.90
N LEU A 32 13.76 -10.91 -6.91
CA LEU A 32 13.81 -10.05 -8.10
C LEU A 32 13.63 -8.57 -7.73
N CYS A 33 12.65 -8.26 -6.90
CA CYS A 33 12.41 -6.90 -6.41
C CYS A 33 13.59 -6.39 -5.57
N SER A 34 14.15 -7.22 -4.69
CA SER A 34 15.32 -6.85 -3.88
C SER A 34 16.53 -6.49 -4.75
N ALA A 35 16.83 -7.33 -5.75
CA ALA A 35 17.95 -7.14 -6.68
C ALA A 35 17.74 -5.99 -7.68
N SER A 36 16.51 -5.54 -7.89
CA SER A 36 16.22 -4.56 -8.93
C SER A 36 16.71 -3.15 -8.56
N PRO A 37 17.44 -2.47 -9.47
CA PRO A 37 17.97 -1.13 -9.25
C PRO A 37 16.94 -0.02 -9.48
N ARG A 38 15.81 -0.33 -10.11
CA ARG A 38 14.76 0.61 -10.54
C ARG A 38 13.37 0.02 -10.30
N PRO A 39 12.29 0.82 -10.36
CA PRO A 39 10.93 0.29 -10.33
C PRO A 39 10.78 -0.92 -11.27
N ILE A 40 10.10 -1.96 -10.81
CA ILE A 40 9.93 -3.20 -11.56
C ILE A 40 8.45 -3.53 -11.70
N LEU A 41 8.07 -4.08 -12.86
CA LEU A 41 6.75 -4.62 -13.16
C LEU A 41 6.92 -6.02 -13.74
N LEU A 42 6.37 -7.01 -13.03
CA LEU A 42 6.27 -8.41 -13.44
C LEU A 42 4.94 -8.60 -14.17
N ASN A 43 4.99 -8.89 -15.47
CA ASN A 43 3.80 -8.94 -16.32
C ASN A 43 3.10 -10.30 -16.34
N ARG A 44 3.83 -11.39 -16.04
CA ARG A 44 3.33 -12.77 -16.12
C ARG A 44 3.65 -13.52 -14.84
N LEU A 45 2.60 -13.91 -14.12
CA LEU A 45 2.69 -14.53 -12.80
C LEU A 45 2.14 -15.95 -12.84
N THR A 46 2.99 -16.94 -12.58
CA THR A 46 2.63 -18.36 -12.56
C THR A 46 1.50 -18.62 -11.56
N GLY A 47 0.39 -19.21 -12.01
CA GLY A 47 -0.77 -19.49 -11.17
C GLY A 47 -1.67 -18.28 -10.88
N PHE A 48 -1.36 -17.09 -11.40
CA PHE A 48 -2.14 -15.86 -11.21
C PHE A 48 -2.43 -15.16 -12.55
N PRO A 49 -3.22 -15.78 -13.44
CA PRO A 49 -3.52 -15.20 -14.76
C PRO A 49 -4.23 -13.86 -14.62
N GLY A 50 -3.85 -12.89 -15.45
CA GLY A 50 -4.40 -11.53 -15.46
C GLY A 50 -3.86 -10.61 -14.36
N TRP A 51 -3.18 -11.15 -13.35
CA TRP A 51 -2.49 -10.35 -12.35
C TRP A 51 -1.12 -9.87 -12.84
N LYS A 52 -0.72 -8.71 -12.34
CA LYS A 52 0.62 -8.13 -12.48
C LYS A 52 1.08 -7.66 -11.11
N LEU A 53 2.40 -7.66 -10.90
CA LEU A 53 3.00 -7.20 -9.65
C LEU A 53 4.02 -6.10 -9.96
N CYS A 54 3.93 -4.98 -9.27
CA CYS A 54 4.96 -3.95 -9.31
C CYS A 54 5.49 -3.66 -7.91
N ASP A 55 6.75 -3.24 -7.82
CA ASP A 55 7.40 -2.95 -6.55
C ASP A 55 8.44 -1.83 -6.72
N ILE A 56 9.05 -1.40 -5.60
CA ILE A 56 10.18 -0.46 -5.50
C ILE A 56 9.96 0.86 -6.25
N LEU A 57 8.70 1.32 -6.27
CA LEU A 57 8.24 2.47 -7.04
C LEU A 57 8.84 3.81 -6.58
N VAL A 58 9.19 3.94 -5.30
CA VAL A 58 9.69 5.18 -4.68
C VAL A 58 10.94 4.94 -3.80
N LYS A 59 11.79 3.99 -4.21
CA LYS A 59 13.00 3.54 -3.49
C LYS A 59 14.04 4.64 -3.25
N ASP A 60 14.07 5.69 -4.07
CA ASP A 60 15.06 6.77 -4.00
C ASP A 60 14.44 8.16 -4.22
N ARG A 61 15.27 9.21 -4.05
CA ARG A 61 14.85 10.62 -4.21
C ARG A 61 14.42 10.97 -5.63
N GLN A 62 14.94 10.28 -6.66
CA GLN A 62 14.56 10.54 -8.05
C GLN A 62 13.09 10.14 -8.27
N ARG A 63 12.72 8.94 -7.84
CA ARG A 63 11.35 8.43 -8.01
C ARG A 63 10.36 9.06 -7.03
N GLN A 64 10.80 9.37 -5.81
CA GLN A 64 9.99 10.17 -4.87
C GLN A 64 9.69 11.55 -5.42
N ALA A 65 10.67 12.23 -6.02
CA ALA A 65 10.47 13.52 -6.66
C ALA A 65 9.46 13.45 -7.80
N LYS A 66 9.54 12.40 -8.62
CA LYS A 66 8.57 12.13 -9.69
C LYS A 66 7.16 11.93 -9.14
N ALA A 67 6.99 11.16 -8.06
CA ALA A 67 5.70 10.96 -7.40
C ALA A 67 5.16 12.26 -6.79
N LEU A 68 6.03 13.12 -6.26
CA LEU A 68 5.62 14.38 -5.65
C LEU A 68 5.49 15.53 -6.67
N GLY A 69 5.95 15.36 -7.91
CA GLY A 69 5.98 16.44 -8.90
C GLY A 69 6.96 17.56 -8.53
N THR A 70 8.12 17.20 -7.97
CA THR A 70 9.18 18.13 -7.53
C THR A 70 10.55 17.68 -8.04
N ALA A 71 11.62 18.36 -7.61
CA ALA A 71 13.00 17.97 -7.90
C ALA A 71 13.58 17.05 -6.80
N PRO A 72 14.52 16.13 -7.11
CA PRO A 72 15.13 15.20 -6.13
C PRO A 72 15.68 15.87 -4.86
N GLN A 73 16.36 17.01 -5.02
CA GLN A 73 16.91 17.81 -3.93
C GLN A 73 15.83 18.54 -3.10
N SER A 74 14.62 18.66 -3.63
CA SER A 74 13.51 19.38 -3.02
C SER A 74 12.52 18.46 -2.31
N VAL A 75 12.67 17.14 -2.39
CA VAL A 75 11.71 16.16 -1.82
C VAL A 75 11.40 16.45 -0.35
N VAL A 76 12.41 16.65 0.49
CA VAL A 76 12.23 16.90 1.93
C VAL A 76 11.49 18.22 2.16
N ARG A 77 11.86 19.27 1.44
CA ARG A 77 11.20 20.58 1.52
C ARG A 77 9.74 20.48 1.08
N GLU A 78 9.47 19.83 -0.05
CA GLU A 78 8.12 19.67 -0.59
C GLU A 78 7.21 18.89 0.37
N LEU A 79 7.74 17.85 1.04
CA LEU A 79 6.99 17.13 2.08
C LEU A 79 6.70 18.05 3.27
N SER A 80 7.71 18.74 3.79
CA SER A 80 7.54 19.70 4.90
C SER A 80 6.48 20.76 4.57
N ASP A 81 6.58 21.39 3.40
CA ASP A 81 5.65 22.45 2.99
C ASP A 81 4.21 21.92 2.88
N ARG A 82 4.02 20.71 2.32
CA ARG A 82 2.69 20.07 2.21
C ARG A 82 2.07 19.75 3.56
N MET A 83 2.88 19.45 4.56
CA MET A 83 2.40 18.96 5.85
C MET A 83 2.17 20.08 6.86
N PHE A 84 3.01 21.11 6.83
CA PHE A 84 3.02 22.14 7.87
C PHE A 84 2.59 23.53 7.38
N THR A 85 2.62 23.78 6.07
CA THR A 85 2.38 25.12 5.52
C THR A 85 1.16 25.17 4.63
N ARG A 86 0.92 24.13 3.82
CA ARG A 86 -0.25 24.06 2.95
C ARG A 86 -1.46 23.55 3.71
N VAL A 87 -2.62 24.14 3.41
CA VAL A 87 -3.91 23.57 3.84
C VAL A 87 -4.09 22.23 3.11
N PRO A 88 -4.24 21.11 3.82
CA PRO A 88 -4.50 19.83 3.18
C PRO A 88 -5.75 19.90 2.30
N GLY A 89 -5.67 19.31 1.10
CA GLY A 89 -6.86 19.11 0.29
C GLY A 89 -7.86 18.21 1.03
N GLY A 90 -9.16 18.49 0.89
CA GLY A 90 -10.20 17.63 1.42
C GLY A 90 -10.40 16.39 0.55
N SER A 91 -10.65 15.24 1.18
CA SER A 91 -11.11 14.04 0.49
C SER A 91 -12.57 14.20 0.06
N LYS A 92 -12.89 13.87 -1.19
CA LYS A 92 -14.27 13.83 -1.69
C LYS A 92 -14.84 12.42 -1.56
N ILE A 93 -15.97 12.29 -0.87
CA ILE A 93 -16.72 11.03 -0.85
C ILE A 93 -17.35 10.82 -2.23
N VAL A 94 -17.13 9.65 -2.81
CA VAL A 94 -17.70 9.23 -4.10
C VAL A 94 -18.48 7.93 -3.94
N SER A 95 -19.56 7.79 -4.71
CA SER A 95 -20.41 6.59 -4.68
C SER A 95 -19.77 5.40 -5.39
N ASP A 96 -18.90 5.64 -6.37
CA ASP A 96 -18.28 4.62 -7.20
C ASP A 96 -16.84 4.94 -7.60
N GLY A 97 -16.13 3.97 -8.17
CA GLY A 97 -14.78 4.15 -8.72
C GLY A 97 -14.16 2.83 -9.21
N PRO A 98 -13.01 2.87 -9.91
CA PRO A 98 -12.39 1.68 -10.52
C PRO A 98 -12.10 0.55 -9.53
N CYS A 99 -11.85 0.87 -8.25
CA CYS A 99 -11.66 -0.13 -7.20
C CYS A 99 -12.91 -0.97 -6.87
N LYS A 100 -14.08 -0.62 -7.43
CA LYS A 100 -15.35 -1.32 -7.25
C LYS A 100 -15.79 -2.13 -8.47
N GLU A 101 -15.00 -2.18 -9.55
CA GLU A 101 -15.32 -2.95 -10.77
C GLU A 101 -15.48 -4.45 -10.46
N VAL A 102 -14.70 -4.99 -9.52
CA VAL A 102 -14.79 -6.38 -9.04
C VAL A 102 -15.05 -6.35 -7.54
N LYS A 103 -16.12 -7.04 -7.09
CA LYS A 103 -16.51 -7.13 -5.68
C LYS A 103 -16.64 -8.60 -5.29
N LEU A 104 -15.71 -9.08 -4.48
CA LEU A 104 -15.76 -10.41 -3.88
C LEU A 104 -16.15 -10.24 -2.40
N LEU A 105 -17.29 -10.82 -2.00
CA LEU A 105 -17.88 -10.61 -0.68
C LEU A 105 -18.11 -11.95 0.02
N GLY A 106 -18.11 -11.94 1.35
CA GLY A 106 -18.44 -13.14 2.14
C GLY A 106 -17.53 -14.32 1.81
N ALA A 107 -18.12 -15.41 1.34
CA ALA A 107 -17.39 -16.63 0.99
C ALA A 107 -16.49 -16.48 -0.24
N ASP A 108 -16.84 -15.57 -1.16
CA ASP A 108 -16.06 -15.33 -2.39
C ASP A 108 -14.80 -14.49 -2.12
N ALA A 109 -14.74 -13.81 -0.97
CA ALA A 109 -13.55 -13.10 -0.55
C ALA A 109 -12.48 -14.13 -0.14
N ASP A 110 -11.44 -14.30 -0.97
CA ASP A 110 -10.31 -15.15 -0.71
C ASP A 110 -8.99 -14.41 -1.00
N ILE A 111 -8.28 -14.01 0.06
CA ILE A 111 -7.00 -13.29 -0.03
C ILE A 111 -5.89 -14.15 -0.65
N THR A 112 -6.01 -15.48 -0.61
CA THR A 112 -4.98 -16.38 -1.15
C THR A 112 -4.94 -16.36 -2.67
N THR A 113 -5.98 -15.84 -3.33
CA THR A 113 -6.09 -15.65 -4.78
C THR A 113 -5.27 -14.47 -5.32
N LEU A 114 -4.80 -13.57 -4.44
CA LEU A 114 -3.94 -12.44 -4.82
C LEU A 114 -2.47 -12.90 -4.89
N PRO A 115 -1.62 -12.39 -5.79
CA PRO A 115 -0.21 -12.79 -5.91
C PRO A 115 0.68 -12.18 -4.80
N ILE A 116 0.35 -12.43 -3.53
CA ILE A 116 1.08 -11.95 -2.36
C ILE A 116 2.36 -12.79 -2.17
N PRO A 117 3.56 -12.19 -2.23
CA PRO A 117 4.83 -12.90 -2.18
C PRO A 117 5.21 -13.36 -0.77
N ILE A 118 6.13 -14.32 -0.72
CA ILE A 118 7.05 -14.51 0.39
C ILE A 118 8.27 -13.65 0.06
N HIS A 119 8.65 -12.70 0.93
CA HIS A 119 9.68 -11.73 0.58
C HIS A 119 11.09 -12.24 0.89
N SER A 120 11.23 -13.01 1.97
CA SER A 120 12.51 -13.52 2.45
C SER A 120 12.40 -14.97 2.90
N GLU A 121 13.51 -15.71 2.86
CA GLU A 121 13.57 -17.12 3.28
C GLU A 121 13.08 -17.34 4.72
N GLY A 122 13.32 -16.36 5.61
CA GLY A 122 12.88 -16.40 7.01
C GLY A 122 11.42 -15.99 7.26
N ASP A 123 10.65 -15.64 6.23
CA ASP A 123 9.26 -15.25 6.41
C ASP A 123 8.40 -16.46 6.81
N ALA A 124 7.50 -16.27 7.77
CA ALA A 124 6.55 -17.29 8.19
C ALA A 124 5.46 -17.64 7.14
N GLY A 125 5.49 -16.99 5.97
CA GLY A 125 4.55 -17.19 4.88
C GLY A 125 4.37 -15.93 4.02
N ARG A 126 3.26 -15.87 3.28
CA ARG A 126 2.95 -14.76 2.37
C ARG A 126 2.58 -13.51 3.15
N TYR A 127 3.30 -12.42 2.92
CA TYR A 127 3.06 -11.14 3.59
C TYR A 127 2.51 -10.09 2.63
N LEU A 128 1.43 -9.43 3.00
CA LEU A 128 1.08 -8.16 2.40
C LEU A 128 1.98 -7.09 3.02
N GLY A 129 3.03 -6.70 2.28
CA GLY A 129 3.99 -5.67 2.70
C GLY A 129 3.62 -4.26 2.24
N SER A 130 2.90 -4.16 1.12
CA SER A 130 2.44 -2.91 0.51
C SER A 130 0.92 -2.79 0.65
N GLY A 131 0.45 -1.77 1.37
CA GLY A 131 -0.97 -1.47 1.50
C GLY A 131 -1.18 -0.39 2.55
N VAL A 132 -1.86 0.68 2.17
CA VAL A 132 -2.26 1.73 3.12
C VAL A 132 -3.43 1.18 3.93
N THR A 133 -3.13 0.82 5.18
CA THR A 133 -4.10 0.37 6.17
C THR A 133 -4.84 1.58 6.73
N ILE A 134 -6.16 1.55 6.63
CA ILE A 134 -7.06 2.59 7.11
C ILE A 134 -7.81 2.05 8.32
N THR A 135 -7.71 2.75 9.45
CA THR A 135 -8.51 2.52 10.65
C THR A 135 -9.40 3.72 10.93
N LYS A 136 -10.46 3.53 11.72
CA LYS A 136 -11.37 4.60 12.13
C LYS A 136 -11.51 4.60 13.64
N ASP A 137 -11.24 5.73 14.29
CA ASP A 137 -11.49 5.93 15.70
C ASP A 137 -12.97 5.68 16.03
N LEU A 138 -13.22 4.91 17.10
CA LEU A 138 -14.57 4.53 17.49
C LEU A 138 -15.38 5.71 18.05
N ASP A 139 -14.72 6.64 18.76
CA ASP A 139 -15.39 7.73 19.48
C ASP A 139 -15.53 8.97 18.58
N THR A 140 -14.47 9.33 17.87
CA THR A 140 -14.41 10.57 17.07
C THR A 140 -14.74 10.37 15.60
N GLY A 141 -14.60 9.13 15.11
CA GLY A 141 -14.73 8.80 13.70
C GLY A 141 -13.58 9.27 12.80
N VAL A 142 -12.52 9.86 13.38
CA VAL A 142 -11.29 10.24 12.69
C VAL A 142 -10.65 8.99 12.08
N ARG A 143 -10.13 9.11 10.85
CA ARG A 143 -9.41 8.02 10.18
C ARG A 143 -7.91 8.20 10.32
N ASN A 144 -7.21 7.10 10.45
CA ASN A 144 -5.75 7.09 10.37
C ASN A 144 -5.30 6.11 9.28
N GLU A 145 -4.22 6.49 8.60
CA GLU A 145 -3.56 5.71 7.57
C GLU A 145 -2.16 5.30 8.05
N ALA A 146 -1.74 4.07 7.75
CA ALA A 146 -0.36 3.62 7.92
C ALA A 146 -0.07 2.42 7.04
N ILE A 147 1.21 2.06 6.88
CA ILE A 147 1.59 0.78 6.28
C ILE A 147 1.72 -0.26 7.40
N ILE A 148 0.85 -1.27 7.41
CA ILE A 148 0.89 -2.37 8.37
C ILE A 148 1.07 -3.68 7.61
N ARG A 149 2.17 -4.38 7.87
CA ARG A 149 2.40 -5.71 7.30
C ARG A 149 1.41 -6.72 7.85
N ALA A 150 0.86 -7.56 6.98
CA ALA A 150 -0.12 -8.57 7.35
C ALA A 150 0.23 -9.94 6.74
N LEU A 151 0.39 -10.96 7.59
CA LEU A 151 0.65 -12.35 7.24
C LEU A 151 -0.66 -13.03 6.83
N VAL A 152 -0.70 -13.65 5.66
CA VAL A 152 -1.81 -14.50 5.25
C VAL A 152 -1.86 -15.75 6.12
N ARG A 153 -3.01 -16.00 6.77
CA ARG A 153 -3.25 -17.16 7.66
C ARG A 153 -4.39 -18.06 7.18
N GLY A 154 -4.95 -17.77 6.01
CA GLY A 154 -6.02 -18.51 5.34
C GLY A 154 -6.84 -17.59 4.41
N PRO A 155 -7.84 -18.12 3.69
CA PRO A 155 -8.62 -17.38 2.70
C PRO A 155 -9.21 -16.05 3.19
N ARG A 156 -9.68 -16.01 4.43
CA ARG A 156 -10.35 -14.84 5.04
C ARG A 156 -9.71 -14.43 6.36
N LYS A 157 -8.43 -14.73 6.54
CA LYS A 157 -7.74 -14.49 7.81
C LYS A 157 -6.31 -14.02 7.55
N MET A 158 -5.98 -12.89 8.17
CA MET A 158 -4.61 -12.38 8.21
C MET A 158 -4.21 -12.11 9.66
N GLY A 159 -2.92 -12.23 9.96
CA GLY A 159 -2.33 -11.78 11.22
C GLY A 159 -1.51 -10.53 10.97
N PHE A 160 -1.67 -9.50 11.80
CA PHE A 160 -0.89 -8.28 11.71
C PHE A 160 -0.27 -7.96 13.07
N TRP A 161 0.75 -7.12 13.05
CA TRP A 161 1.28 -6.47 14.25
C TRP A 161 1.18 -4.97 14.06
N MET A 162 0.75 -4.26 15.11
CA MET A 162 0.69 -2.80 15.13
C MET A 162 1.53 -2.27 16.28
N ALA A 163 2.40 -1.31 15.97
CA ALA A 163 3.07 -0.52 16.99
C ALA A 163 2.05 0.35 17.74
N ALA A 164 2.35 0.71 18.99
CA ALA A 164 1.53 1.59 19.83
C ALA A 164 1.50 3.04 19.30
N ARG A 165 0.73 3.24 18.22
CA ARG A 165 0.47 4.51 17.51
C ARG A 165 -1.04 4.68 17.32
N HIS A 166 -1.46 5.61 16.46
CA HIS A 166 -2.88 5.94 16.25
C HIS A 166 -3.74 4.73 15.86
N ASN A 167 -3.31 3.89 14.91
CA ASN A 167 -4.06 2.68 14.54
C ASN A 167 -4.24 1.70 15.71
N TRP A 168 -3.23 1.60 16.58
CA TRP A 168 -3.31 0.78 17.80
C TRP A 168 -4.30 1.38 18.80
N ALA A 169 -4.25 2.70 19.02
CA ALA A 169 -5.22 3.39 19.88
C ALA A 169 -6.66 3.19 19.38
N HIS A 170 -6.89 3.28 18.07
CA HIS A 170 -8.18 2.95 17.48
C HIS A 170 -8.57 1.50 17.80
N LEU A 171 -7.70 0.51 17.53
CA LEU A 171 -7.98 -0.90 17.79
C LEU A 171 -8.31 -1.18 19.26
N MET A 172 -7.58 -0.59 20.21
CA MET A 172 -7.82 -0.79 21.64
C MET A 172 -9.21 -0.31 22.05
N LYS A 173 -9.68 0.84 21.54
CA LYS A 173 -11.03 1.35 21.82
C LYS A 173 -12.14 0.37 21.41
N TYR A 174 -11.97 -0.37 20.31
CA TYR A 174 -12.93 -1.43 19.92
C TYR A 174 -12.78 -2.66 20.81
N GLN A 175 -11.54 -3.09 21.08
CA GLN A 175 -11.25 -4.28 21.88
C GLN A 175 -11.77 -4.15 23.32
N GLU A 176 -11.58 -3.00 23.96
CA GLU A 176 -12.10 -2.68 25.31
C GLU A 176 -13.62 -2.79 25.40
N ARG A 177 -14.32 -2.60 24.27
CA ARG A 177 -15.78 -2.67 24.17
C ARG A 177 -16.29 -3.98 23.58
N GLY A 178 -15.40 -4.95 23.34
CA GLY A 178 -15.76 -6.24 22.75
C GLY A 178 -16.30 -6.13 21.32
N LEU A 179 -15.93 -5.07 20.58
CA LEU A 179 -16.38 -4.82 19.21
C LEU A 179 -15.30 -5.20 18.19
N PRO A 180 -15.69 -5.64 16.98
CA PRO A 180 -14.74 -5.77 15.87
C PRO A 180 -14.32 -4.36 15.40
N ALA A 181 -13.03 -4.16 15.16
CA ALA A 181 -12.49 -2.92 14.60
C ALA A 181 -12.53 -2.95 13.06
N PRO A 182 -13.30 -2.07 12.38
CA PRO A 182 -13.28 -1.99 10.92
C PRO A 182 -11.91 -1.51 10.41
N MET A 183 -11.37 -2.24 9.44
CA MET A 183 -10.10 -1.94 8.79
C MET A 183 -10.23 -2.13 7.28
N ALA A 184 -9.50 -1.32 6.51
CA ALA A 184 -9.34 -1.51 5.07
C ALA A 184 -7.86 -1.48 4.69
N PHE A 185 -7.48 -2.23 3.66
CA PHE A 185 -6.16 -2.17 3.03
C PHE A 185 -6.34 -1.65 1.61
N ALA A 186 -5.82 -0.45 1.34
CA ALA A 186 -5.79 0.12 -0.01
C ALA A 186 -4.45 -0.22 -0.67
N ILE A 187 -4.49 -1.05 -1.71
CA ILE A 187 -3.31 -1.55 -2.44
C ILE A 187 -3.34 -0.96 -3.85
N GLY A 188 -2.18 -0.57 -4.36
CA GLY A 188 -2.06 -0.03 -5.72
C GLY A 188 -2.51 1.42 -5.85
N LEU A 189 -2.25 2.24 -4.83
CA LEU A 189 -2.48 3.69 -4.87
C LEU A 189 -1.37 4.40 -5.65
N HIS A 190 -1.60 5.67 -6.01
CA HIS A 190 -0.52 6.52 -6.46
C HIS A 190 0.59 6.56 -5.38
N PRO A 191 1.89 6.37 -5.68
CA PRO A 191 2.92 6.20 -4.66
C PRO A 191 3.11 7.39 -3.69
N GLY A 192 2.61 8.57 -4.06
CA GLY A 192 2.50 9.71 -3.14
C GLY A 192 1.70 9.39 -1.86
N TYR A 193 0.66 8.55 -1.94
CA TYR A 193 -0.09 8.11 -0.75
C TYR A 193 0.76 7.24 0.17
N GLU A 194 1.57 6.34 -0.39
CA GLU A 194 2.48 5.50 0.40
C GLU A 194 3.53 6.35 1.12
N ILE A 195 4.08 7.37 0.45
CA ILE A 195 5.02 8.32 1.09
C ILE A 195 4.34 9.04 2.25
N LEU A 196 3.13 9.55 2.06
CA LEU A 196 2.43 10.35 3.07
C LEU A 196 1.88 9.51 4.23
N ALA A 197 1.51 8.24 4.01
CA ALA A 197 1.08 7.31 5.06
C ALA A 197 2.20 6.97 6.08
N ASN A 198 3.44 7.36 5.80
CA ASN A 198 4.57 7.23 6.73
C ASN A 198 4.81 8.48 7.60
N PHE A 199 3.98 9.53 7.46
CA PHE A 199 4.07 10.69 8.33
C PHE A 199 3.59 10.39 9.75
N SER A 200 4.37 10.81 10.75
CA SER A 200 3.97 10.82 12.15
C SER A 200 3.67 12.26 12.61
N GLY A 201 2.38 12.59 12.66
CA GLY A 201 1.86 13.82 13.26
C GLY A 201 1.38 13.61 14.70
N ARG A 202 0.99 14.69 15.38
CA ARG A 202 0.27 14.58 16.66
C ARG A 202 -1.11 13.97 16.41
N HIS A 203 -1.52 13.04 17.27
CA HIS A 203 -2.91 12.60 17.34
C HIS A 203 -3.73 13.70 17.99
N GLU A 204 -4.61 14.32 17.23
CA GLU A 204 -5.64 15.22 17.77
C GLU A 204 -6.96 14.44 17.76
N GLY A 205 -7.21 13.65 18.81
CA GLY A 205 -8.37 12.74 18.92
C GLY A 205 -8.24 11.76 20.08
#